data_AF-A0A857V890-F1
#
_entry.id   AF-A0A857V890-F1
#
_cell.length_a   1.000
_cell.length_b   1.000
_cell.length_c   1.000
_cell.angle_alpha   90.00
_cell.angle_beta   90.00
_cell.angle_gamma   90.00
#
_symmetry.space_group_name_H-M   'P 1'
#
loop_
_entity.id
_entity.type
_entity.pdbx_description
1 polymer ?
#
loop_
_entity_poly.entity_id
_entity_poly.type
_entity_poly.pdbx_seq_one_letter_code
_entity_poly.pdbx_strand_id
1 'polypeptide(L)'
;MAENKKLLNRALRKNRVRAKVSGTAERPRLTVTISNMHVSVQLIDDVAGKTLAAATTVGTKAKGTMSEKCATIGTEIAKKAKKSKISAVVFDRNGRQYAGRLKALADAARQEGLEF
;
A
#
# COMPACT_ATOMS: atom_id res chain seq x y z
N MET A 1 28.22 -9.38 11.69
CA MET A 1 26.76 -9.35 11.48
C MET A 1 26.51 -9.44 9.98
N ALA A 2 25.98 -10.56 9.47
CA ALA A 2 25.69 -10.68 8.04
C ALA A 2 24.63 -9.66 7.65
N GLU A 3 24.99 -8.70 6.80
CA GLU A 3 24.08 -7.68 6.32
C GLU A 3 22.93 -8.35 5.56
N ASN A 4 21.68 -8.08 5.96
CA ASN A 4 20.52 -8.74 5.37
C ASN A 4 20.26 -8.19 3.96
N LYS A 5 21.03 -8.68 2.99
CA LYS A 5 21.11 -8.24 1.58
C LYS A 5 19.74 -8.14 0.92
N LYS A 6 18.78 -8.97 1.34
CA LYS A 6 17.39 -8.93 0.87
C LYS A 6 16.66 -7.65 1.29
N LEU A 7 16.82 -7.21 2.54
CA LEU A 7 16.20 -5.98 3.05
C LEU A 7 16.83 -4.76 2.40
N LEU A 8 18.16 -4.74 2.26
CA LEU A 8 18.90 -3.69 1.56
C LEU A 8 18.44 -3.54 0.11
N ASN A 9 18.43 -4.64 -0.66
CA ASN A 9 17.99 -4.62 -2.05
C ASN A 9 16.53 -4.15 -2.21
N ARG A 10 15.66 -4.48 -1.25
CA ARG A 10 14.28 -3.98 -1.24
C ARG A 10 14.24 -2.47 -1.00
N ALA A 11 15.03 -1.95 -0.04
CA ALA A 11 15.12 -0.52 0.24
C ALA A 11 15.65 0.26 -0.98
N LEU A 12 16.68 -0.25 -1.66
CA LEU A 12 17.22 0.36 -2.88
C LEU A 12 16.18 0.42 -4.01
N ARG A 13 15.42 -0.67 -4.24
CA ARG A 13 14.31 -0.68 -5.21
C ARG A 13 13.21 0.30 -4.84
N LYS A 14 12.83 0.33 -3.56
CA LYS A 14 11.83 1.26 -3.02
C LYS A 14 12.25 2.71 -3.28
N ASN A 15 13.46 3.09 -2.91
CA ASN A 15 13.96 4.45 -3.09
C ASN A 15 14.00 4.86 -4.57
N ARG A 16 14.42 3.95 -5.45
CA ARG A 16 14.40 4.19 -6.90
C ARG A 16 13.00 4.40 -7.46
N VAL A 17 11.98 3.68 -6.98
CA VAL A 17 10.58 3.92 -7.38
C VAL A 17 10.12 5.29 -6.86
N ARG A 18 10.42 5.60 -5.60
CA ARG A 18 10.03 6.86 -4.95
C ARG A 18 10.75 8.10 -5.48
N ALA A 19 11.87 7.92 -6.18
CA ALA A 19 12.51 9.02 -6.90
C ALA A 19 11.64 9.58 -8.03
N LYS A 20 10.70 8.78 -8.56
CA LYS A 20 9.72 9.21 -9.58
C LYS A 20 8.29 9.31 -9.04
N VAL A 21 7.98 8.54 -7.99
CA VAL A 21 6.63 8.42 -7.43
C VAL A 21 6.57 9.15 -6.09
N SER A 22 5.90 10.29 -6.08
CA SER A 22 5.58 11.09 -4.89
C SER A 22 4.09 11.39 -4.85
N GLY A 23 3.53 11.52 -3.65
CA GLY A 23 2.13 11.89 -3.43
C GLY A 23 1.97 13.34 -3.03
N THR A 24 0.87 13.96 -3.46
CA THR A 24 0.44 15.30 -3.06
C THR A 24 -0.88 15.23 -2.28
N ALA A 25 -1.38 16.36 -1.79
CA ALA A 25 -2.70 16.43 -1.17
C ALA A 25 -3.83 15.98 -2.11
N GLU A 26 -3.73 16.30 -3.41
CA GLU A 26 -4.72 15.91 -4.42
C GLU A 26 -4.61 14.43 -4.83
N ARG A 27 -3.37 13.93 -4.96
CA ARG A 27 -3.09 12.54 -5.33
C ARG A 27 -2.10 11.94 -4.34
N PRO A 28 -2.57 11.50 -3.16
CA PRO A 28 -1.70 10.96 -2.14
C PRO A 28 -1.09 9.62 -2.58
N ARG A 29 0.06 9.29 -2.01
CA ARG A 29 0.81 8.06 -2.33
C ARG A 29 0.26 6.90 -1.50
N LEU A 30 -0.22 5.86 -2.18
CA LEU A 30 -0.65 4.61 -1.57
C LEU A 30 0.53 3.65 -1.46
N THR A 31 1.07 3.47 -0.26
CA THR A 31 2.19 2.54 0.00
C THR A 31 1.72 1.24 0.63
N VAL A 32 2.22 0.12 0.13
CA VAL A 32 1.85 -1.22 0.60
C VAL A 32 3.05 -1.92 1.25
N THR A 33 2.85 -2.46 2.45
CA THR A 33 3.85 -3.26 3.16
C THR A 33 3.28 -4.64 3.48
N ILE A 34 3.89 -5.68 2.91
CA ILE A 34 3.50 -7.08 3.12
C ILE A 34 4.61 -7.78 3.90
N SER A 35 4.33 -8.16 5.15
CA SER A 35 5.19 -9.02 5.95
C SER A 35 4.82 -10.49 5.73
N ASN A 36 5.40 -11.38 6.53
CA ASN A 36 5.06 -12.81 6.49
C ASN A 36 3.66 -13.10 7.05
N MET A 37 3.19 -12.29 8.00
CA MET A 37 1.93 -12.52 8.73
C MET A 37 0.86 -11.45 8.49
N HIS A 38 1.31 -10.23 8.19
CA HIS A 38 0.47 -9.05 8.12
C HIS A 38 0.69 -8.22 6.86
N VAL A 39 -0.38 -7.60 6.40
CA VAL A 39 -0.40 -6.55 5.38
C VAL A 39 -0.77 -5.23 6.05
N SER A 40 -0.09 -4.16 5.65
CA SER A 40 -0.36 -2.79 6.08
C SER A 40 -0.29 -1.86 4.88
N VAL A 41 -1.23 -0.93 4.81
CA VAL A 41 -1.38 0.03 3.71
C VAL A 41 -1.60 1.41 4.29
N GLN A 42 -0.97 2.42 3.68
CA GLN A 42 -1.07 3.82 4.10
C GLN A 42 -1.26 4.71 2.88
N LEU A 43 -2.12 5.72 3.02
CA LEU A 43 -2.26 6.86 2.12
C LEU A 43 -1.54 8.05 2.74
N ILE A 44 -0.52 8.54 2.06
CA ILE A 44 0.40 9.55 2.58
C ILE A 44 0.41 10.74 1.64
N ASP A 45 0.26 11.94 2.20
CA ASP A 45 0.64 13.19 1.55
C ASP A 45 2.11 13.47 1.87
N ASP A 46 2.98 13.37 0.86
CA ASP A 46 4.42 13.54 1.05
C ASP A 46 4.81 15.01 1.21
N VAL A 47 3.96 15.97 0.80
CA VAL A 47 4.21 17.41 0.96
C VAL A 47 3.99 17.82 2.42
N ALA A 48 2.83 17.43 2.99
CA ALA A 48 2.50 17.71 4.38
C ALA A 48 3.16 16.74 5.37
N GLY A 49 3.71 15.62 4.89
CA GLY A 49 4.25 14.55 5.73
C GLY A 49 3.19 13.83 6.59
N LYS A 50 1.92 13.87 6.18
CA LYS A 50 0.78 13.36 6.95
C LYS A 50 0.20 12.10 6.32
N THR A 51 -0.15 11.13 7.16
CA THR A 51 -0.92 9.95 6.73
C THR A 51 -2.40 10.29 6.80
N LEU A 52 -3.08 10.24 5.66
CA LEU A 52 -4.51 10.60 5.54
C LEU A 52 -5.42 9.43 5.92
N ALA A 53 -5.00 8.21 5.59
CA ALA A 53 -5.73 6.99 5.94
C ALA A 53 -4.76 5.80 6.02
N ALA A 54 -5.08 4.86 6.90
CA ALA A 54 -4.31 3.64 7.06
C ALA A 54 -5.22 2.43 7.31
N ALA A 55 -4.79 1.27 6.84
CA ALA A 55 -5.42 -0.02 7.09
C ALA A 55 -4.34 -1.06 7.36
N THR A 56 -4.54 -1.90 8.37
CA THR A 56 -3.58 -2.94 8.74
C THR A 56 -4.31 -4.18 9.20
N THR A 57 -3.74 -5.33 8.88
CA THR A 57 -4.25 -6.61 9.38
C THR A 57 -3.88 -6.89 10.84
N VAL A 58 -2.95 -6.13 11.41
CA VAL A 58 -2.55 -6.25 12.82
C VAL A 58 -3.74 -5.89 13.71
N GLY A 59 -4.13 -6.79 14.62
CA GLY A 59 -5.30 -6.60 15.49
C GLY A 59 -6.66 -6.83 14.82
N THR A 60 -6.70 -7.14 13.52
CA THR A 60 -7.94 -7.51 12.82
C THR A 60 -8.09 -9.03 12.75
N LYS A 61 -9.33 -9.53 12.83
CA LYS A 61 -9.66 -10.96 12.61
C LYS A 61 -9.69 -11.32 11.12
N ALA A 62 -8.78 -10.78 10.30
CA ALA A 62 -8.65 -11.16 8.90
C ALA A 62 -8.13 -12.61 8.82
N LYS A 63 -9.04 -13.56 8.60
CA LYS A 63 -8.74 -14.98 8.42
C LYS A 63 -8.50 -15.27 6.93
N GLY A 64 -7.71 -16.31 6.66
CA GLY A 64 -7.45 -16.77 5.29
C GLY A 64 -6.02 -16.58 4.80
N THR A 65 -5.83 -16.81 3.50
CA THR A 65 -4.50 -16.72 2.86
C THR A 65 -4.02 -15.28 2.80
N MET A 66 -2.71 -15.07 2.61
CA MET A 66 -2.17 -13.71 2.51
C MET A 66 -2.76 -12.92 1.32
N SER A 67 -3.16 -13.62 0.25
CA SER A 67 -3.80 -13.00 -0.91
C SER A 67 -5.20 -12.50 -0.57
N GLU A 68 -6.00 -13.28 0.18
CA GLU A 68 -7.30 -12.85 0.68
C GLU A 68 -7.16 -11.65 1.62
N LYS A 69 -6.20 -11.70 2.55
CA LYS A 69 -5.89 -10.56 3.44
C LYS A 69 -5.51 -9.30 2.68
N CYS A 70 -4.84 -9.44 1.53
CA CYS A 70 -4.50 -8.31 0.66
C CYS A 70 -5.76 -7.73 0.00
N ALA A 71 -6.67 -8.57 -0.47
CA ALA A 71 -7.93 -8.14 -1.06
C ALA A 71 -8.83 -7.43 -0.04
N THR A 72 -8.97 -7.98 1.18
CA THR A 72 -9.78 -7.37 2.24
C THR A 72 -9.23 -6.02 2.68
N ILE A 73 -7.91 -5.88 2.81
CA ILE A 73 -7.30 -4.58 3.12
C ILE A 73 -7.42 -3.59 1.95
N GLY A 74 -7.37 -4.09 0.71
CA GLY A 74 -7.58 -3.28 -0.51
C GLY A 74 -8.96 -2.64 -0.53
N THR A 75 -10.01 -3.39 -0.15
CA THR A 75 -11.37 -2.83 -0.06
C THR A 75 -11.52 -1.88 1.13
N GLU A 76 -10.91 -2.21 2.28
CA GLU A 76 -10.97 -1.37 3.49
C GLU A 76 -10.31 0.00 3.27
N ILE A 77 -9.14 0.03 2.63
CA ILE A 77 -8.44 1.30 2.37
C ILE A 77 -9.19 2.16 1.34
N ALA A 78 -9.81 1.55 0.32
CA ALA A 78 -10.62 2.28 -0.65
C ALA A 78 -11.85 2.92 0.01
N LYS A 79 -12.51 2.20 0.93
CA LYS A 79 -13.62 2.76 1.74
C LYS A 79 -13.18 3.91 2.62
N LYS A 80 -12.00 3.80 3.26
CA LYS A 80 -11.41 4.89 4.05
C LYS A 80 -11.04 6.10 3.18
N ALA A 81 -10.46 5.87 2.01
CA ALA A 81 -10.13 6.92 1.05
C ALA A 81 -11.38 7.69 0.61
N LYS A 82 -12.45 6.98 0.25
CA LYS A 82 -13.76 7.58 -0.09
C LYS A 82 -14.33 8.43 1.04
N LYS A 83 -14.25 7.96 2.29
CA LYS A 83 -14.68 8.75 3.47
C LYS A 83 -13.86 10.03 3.63
N SER A 84 -12.57 9.97 3.33
CA SER A 84 -11.67 11.12 3.32
C SER A 84 -11.73 11.92 2.01
N LYS A 85 -12.70 11.65 1.13
CA LYS A 85 -12.91 12.32 -0.18
C LYS A 85 -11.70 12.23 -1.13
N ILE A 86 -10.93 11.15 -1.04
CA ILE A 86 -9.80 10.86 -1.94
C ILE A 86 -10.26 9.85 -2.98
N SER A 87 -10.28 10.26 -4.25
CA SER A 87 -10.67 9.43 -5.40
C SER A 87 -9.46 8.88 -6.17
N ALA A 88 -8.44 9.73 -6.39
CA ALA A 88 -7.26 9.40 -7.17
C ALA A 88 -6.02 9.32 -6.26
N VAL A 89 -5.20 8.29 -6.46
CA VAL A 89 -3.98 8.07 -5.69
C VAL A 89 -2.82 7.68 -6.62
N VAL A 90 -1.60 7.71 -6.10
CA VAL A 90 -0.44 7.19 -6.82
C VAL A 90 0.02 5.89 -6.15
N PHE A 91 0.09 4.81 -6.93
CA PHE A 91 0.41 3.48 -6.38
C PHE A 91 1.92 3.26 -6.17
N ASP A 92 2.35 3.20 -4.92
CA ASP A 92 3.72 2.85 -4.54
C ASP A 92 3.85 1.35 -4.25
N ARG A 93 4.49 0.64 -5.19
CA ARG A 93 4.77 -0.80 -5.10
C ARG A 93 5.82 -1.17 -4.05
N ASN A 94 6.46 -0.18 -3.40
CA ASN A 94 7.37 -0.36 -2.27
C ASN A 94 8.50 -1.38 -2.55
N GLY A 95 9.03 -1.36 -3.77
CA GLY A 95 10.13 -2.22 -4.23
C GLY A 95 9.76 -3.69 -4.53
N ARG A 96 8.45 -4.01 -4.61
CA ARG A 96 7.92 -5.32 -5.00
C ARG A 96 7.46 -5.31 -6.47
N GLN A 97 7.43 -6.50 -7.07
CA GLN A 97 6.81 -6.68 -8.38
C GLN A 97 5.28 -6.56 -8.26
N TYR A 98 4.65 -6.00 -9.29
CA TYR A 98 3.19 -5.96 -9.39
C TYR A 98 2.68 -7.35 -9.80
N ALA A 99 2.55 -8.24 -8.82
CA ALA A 99 2.14 -9.63 -9.03
C ALA A 99 1.50 -10.20 -7.76
N GLY A 100 0.76 -11.30 -7.94
CA GLY A 100 0.16 -12.10 -6.86
C GLY A 100 -0.56 -11.22 -5.83
N ARG A 101 -0.03 -11.21 -4.60
CA ARG A 101 -0.59 -10.48 -3.44
C ARG A 101 -0.75 -8.98 -3.67
N LEU A 102 0.23 -8.34 -4.31
CA LEU A 102 0.17 -6.89 -4.55
C LEU A 102 -0.87 -6.55 -5.62
N LYS A 103 -0.98 -7.41 -6.65
CA LYS A 103 -2.02 -7.30 -7.67
C LYS A 103 -3.41 -7.51 -7.06
N ALA A 104 -3.59 -8.53 -6.23
CA ALA A 104 -4.86 -8.79 -5.54
C ALA A 104 -5.33 -7.59 -4.69
N LEU A 105 -4.40 -6.93 -3.97
CA LEU A 105 -4.72 -5.70 -3.24
C LEU A 105 -5.16 -4.57 -4.15
N ALA A 106 -4.42 -4.38 -5.25
CA ALA A 106 -4.68 -3.31 -6.19
C ALA A 106 -6.01 -3.51 -6.93
N ASP A 107 -6.29 -4.71 -7.40
CA ASP A 107 -7.53 -5.05 -8.08
C ASP A 107 -8.74 -4.86 -7.14
N ALA A 108 -8.62 -5.25 -5.87
CA ALA A 108 -9.66 -5.01 -4.87
C ALA A 108 -9.89 -3.53 -4.56
N ALA A 109 -8.82 -2.72 -4.52
CA ALA A 109 -8.95 -1.28 -4.31
C ALA A 109 -9.58 -0.58 -5.53
N ARG A 110 -9.27 -1.03 -6.75
CA ARG A 110 -9.87 -0.52 -7.99
C ARG A 110 -11.36 -0.86 -8.12
N GLN A 111 -11.75 -2.08 -7.75
CA GLN A 111 -13.16 -2.50 -7.72
C GLN A 111 -14.01 -1.62 -6.79
N GLU A 112 -13.42 -1.17 -5.68
CA GLU A 112 -14.04 -0.24 -4.75
C GLU A 112 -13.88 1.22 -5.19
N GLY A 113 -13.52 1.50 -6.44
CA GLY A 113 -13.54 2.83 -7.05
C GLY A 113 -12.38 3.75 -6.70
N LEU A 114 -11.24 3.21 -6.25
CA LEU A 114 -10.01 3.97 -6.07
C LEU A 114 -9.22 3.97 -7.39
N GLU A 115 -8.91 5.16 -7.91
CA GLU A 115 -8.26 5.32 -9.22
C GLU A 115 -6.73 5.46 -9.08
N PHE A 116 -5.98 4.54 -9.70
CA PHE A 116 -4.52 4.54 -9.77
C PHE A 116 -3.93 3.55 -10.77
#